data_AF-A0A4Z2BKF2-F1
#
_entry.id   AF-A0A4Z2BKF2-F1
#
_cell.length_a   1.000
_cell.length_b   1.000
_cell.length_c   1.000
_cell.angle_alpha   90.00
_cell.angle_beta   90.00
_cell.angle_gamma   90.00
#
_symmetry.space_group_name_H-M   'P 1'
#
loop_
_entity.id
_entity.type
_entity.pdbx_description
1 polymer ?
#
loop_
_entity_poly.entity_id
_entity_poly.type
_entity_poly.pdbx_seq_one_letter_code
_entity_poly.pdbx_strand_id
1 'polypeptide(L)'
;MKYSASALLLLLLRPHGNNNQASDARALGACWGIICTSAWIPPNSVYWMTGGGHRMLFLFAILLLGFQVQGNASSALNKVWEEWKVKHSKRYDNQTEMVHRRAAWEHNVRLVLRHNLEASAGKHGFTLELNHLADMTAEEVNEKMNNLKVEEWVPVRNGTFEDKLDSEIPQSVDWRKHGLVSPVQNQGYCGSCWAFSSLGALEGQMKRKTGFLVPLSPQNLLDCSTSDGNLGCRGGYISKSYNYIIRNGGVDSESFYPYEHQKGECRYSVKGKAGYCSRFHILPQGDEETLKATVARVGPVAVAVNAMLPSFHLYRGGLYNVPNCNPKFINHAVLVVGYGSSGGQDFWLVKNSWGSAWGEAGYIRLARNKKNLCGIASFAVYPSL
;
A
#
# COMPACT_ATOMS: atom_id res chain seq x y z
N MET A 1 -14.23 4.71 -16.72
CA MET A 1 -13.45 4.49 -17.96
C MET A 1 -12.04 4.05 -17.57
N LYS A 2 -11.56 2.91 -18.09
CA LYS A 2 -10.23 2.37 -17.79
C LYS A 2 -9.23 2.95 -18.80
N TYR A 3 -8.43 3.93 -18.40
CA TYR A 3 -7.25 4.28 -19.20
C TYR A 3 -6.13 3.32 -18.83
N SER A 4 -5.72 2.47 -19.78
CA SER A 4 -4.46 1.74 -19.70
C SER A 4 -3.31 2.75 -19.60
N ALA A 5 -2.24 2.45 -18.88
CA ALA A 5 -1.02 3.29 -18.86
C ALA A 5 -0.51 3.61 -20.28
N SER A 6 -0.83 2.75 -21.26
CA SER A 6 -0.59 2.97 -22.69
C SER A 6 -1.33 4.18 -23.26
N ALA A 7 -2.54 4.50 -22.78
CA ALA A 7 -3.32 5.65 -23.26
C ALA A 7 -2.75 6.99 -22.77
N LEU A 8 -2.17 7.01 -21.56
CA LEU A 8 -1.47 8.20 -21.04
C LEU A 8 -0.15 8.41 -21.77
N LEU A 9 0.55 7.33 -22.13
CA LEU A 9 1.78 7.38 -22.93
C LEU A 9 1.52 7.84 -24.38
N LEU A 10 0.42 7.38 -24.98
CA LEU A 10 -0.04 7.82 -26.31
C LEU A 10 -0.43 9.30 -26.36
N LEU A 11 -0.92 9.87 -25.25
CA LEU A 11 -1.19 11.31 -25.14
C LEU A 11 0.09 12.15 -25.02
N LEU A 12 1.18 11.58 -24.52
CA LEU A 12 2.47 12.26 -24.36
C LEU A 12 3.40 12.13 -25.57
N LEU A 13 3.10 11.23 -26.52
CA LEU A 13 3.99 10.90 -27.65
C LEU A 13 3.38 11.06 -29.05
N ARG A 14 2.21 11.69 -29.23
CA ARG A 14 1.66 11.92 -30.58
C ARG A 14 2.30 13.15 -31.25
N PRO A 15 3.00 13.00 -32.39
CA PRO A 15 3.11 14.07 -33.36
C PRO A 15 1.79 14.14 -34.12
N HIS A 16 1.12 15.30 -34.12
CA HIS A 16 -0.04 15.52 -34.97
C HIS A 16 0.42 15.86 -36.39
N GLY A 17 0.13 14.97 -37.34
CA GLY A 17 0.08 15.24 -38.77
C GLY A 17 -1.15 14.54 -39.35
N ASN A 18 -2.04 15.30 -40.00
CA ASN A 18 -3.34 14.85 -40.48
C ASN A 18 -3.24 14.32 -41.93
N ASN A 19 -3.70 13.08 -42.11
CA ASN A 19 -4.26 12.37 -43.28
C ASN A 19 -3.83 12.64 -44.74
N ASN A 20 -3.61 11.49 -45.41
CA ASN A 20 -3.78 11.18 -46.83
C ASN A 20 -2.80 11.78 -47.84
N GLN A 21 -1.73 11.02 -48.13
CA GLN A 21 -1.46 10.57 -49.50
C GLN A 21 -0.55 9.34 -49.48
N ALA A 22 -0.97 8.30 -50.20
CA ALA A 22 -0.20 7.10 -50.43
C ALA A 22 0.85 7.36 -51.51
N SER A 23 2.13 7.21 -51.18
CA SER A 23 3.17 6.63 -52.05
C SER A 23 4.52 6.65 -51.34
N ASP A 24 5.29 5.60 -51.60
CA ASP A 24 6.74 5.49 -51.42
C ASP A 24 7.31 5.07 -50.05
N ALA A 25 7.36 3.74 -49.92
CA ALA A 25 8.36 3.03 -49.15
C ALA A 25 9.78 3.39 -49.59
N ARG A 26 10.61 3.91 -48.67
CA ARG A 26 12.06 3.67 -48.48
C ARG A 26 12.67 4.77 -47.60
N ALA A 27 12.61 4.58 -46.29
CA ALA A 27 13.52 5.24 -45.34
C ALA A 27 13.48 4.56 -43.95
N LEU A 28 13.60 3.24 -43.92
CA LEU A 28 13.94 2.50 -42.69
C LEU A 28 15.44 2.22 -42.74
N GLY A 29 16.23 3.02 -42.03
CA GLY A 29 17.66 2.72 -41.85
C GLY A 29 18.54 3.95 -41.70
N ALA A 30 18.42 4.69 -40.59
CA ALA A 30 19.49 5.48 -39.99
C ALA A 30 18.93 6.29 -38.82
N CYS A 31 19.00 5.75 -37.61
CA CYS A 31 19.10 6.51 -36.35
C CYS A 31 19.23 5.51 -35.18
N TRP A 32 20.32 4.75 -35.21
CA TRP A 32 20.88 4.09 -34.04
C TRP A 32 22.28 4.64 -33.87
N GLY A 33 22.52 5.35 -32.77
CA GLY A 33 23.83 5.85 -32.40
C GLY A 33 23.81 7.31 -32.00
N ILE A 34 24.44 7.58 -30.85
CA ILE A 34 24.78 8.89 -30.28
C ILE A 34 23.76 9.44 -29.28
N ILE A 35 23.71 8.86 -28.07
CA ILE A 35 23.68 9.64 -26.82
C ILE A 35 24.55 8.91 -25.78
N CYS A 36 25.85 9.15 -25.82
CA CYS A 36 26.76 8.96 -24.70
C CYS A 36 27.99 9.83 -24.95
N THR A 37 28.06 10.98 -24.29
CA THR A 37 29.27 11.54 -23.63
C THR A 37 28.92 12.91 -23.09
N SER A 38 28.87 12.99 -21.77
CA SER A 38 28.98 14.20 -20.98
C SER A 38 30.34 14.87 -21.22
N ALA A 39 30.36 16.16 -21.55
CA ALA A 39 31.55 16.99 -21.43
C ALA A 39 31.16 18.36 -20.89
N TRP A 40 31.77 18.70 -19.76
CA TRP A 40 31.84 20.02 -19.15
C TRP A 40 32.37 21.07 -20.14
N ILE A 41 31.74 22.25 -20.19
CA ILE A 41 32.29 23.44 -20.85
C ILE A 41 32.36 24.56 -19.78
N PRO A 42 33.53 25.18 -19.54
CA PRO A 42 33.72 26.22 -18.54
C PRO A 42 33.13 27.57 -19.00
N PRO A 43 32.82 28.49 -18.07
CA PRO A 43 32.28 29.80 -18.42
C PRO A 43 33.44 30.70 -18.85
N ASN A 44 33.45 31.05 -20.14
CA ASN A 44 34.05 32.26 -20.76
C ASN A 44 34.69 31.89 -22.10
N SER A 45 33.89 31.99 -23.16
CA SER A 45 34.38 32.20 -24.52
C SER A 45 33.28 32.92 -25.29
N VAL A 46 33.26 34.24 -25.12
CA VAL A 46 32.49 35.14 -25.98
C VAL A 46 33.22 35.18 -27.33
N TYR A 47 32.77 34.37 -28.28
CA TYR A 47 33.14 34.56 -29.69
C TYR A 47 32.05 35.40 -30.36
N TRP A 48 32.39 36.66 -30.61
CA TRP A 48 31.70 37.50 -31.57
C TRP A 48 31.96 36.96 -32.98
N MET A 49 30.92 36.43 -33.63
CA MET A 49 30.94 36.21 -35.08
C MET A 49 29.68 36.83 -35.68
N THR A 50 29.92 37.91 -36.42
CA THR A 50 28.96 38.64 -37.24
C THR A 50 28.58 37.77 -38.45
N GLY A 51 27.32 37.33 -38.53
CA GLY A 51 26.86 36.54 -39.69
C GLY A 51 25.46 35.93 -39.58
N GLY A 52 24.45 36.71 -39.98
CA GLY A 52 23.28 36.26 -40.76
C GLY A 52 22.27 35.28 -40.15
N GLY A 53 21.21 35.83 -39.52
CA GLY A 53 19.79 35.43 -39.57
C GLY A 53 19.31 33.98 -39.32
N HIS A 54 19.99 32.95 -39.84
CA HIS A 54 19.48 31.58 -39.89
C HIS A 54 19.72 30.80 -38.58
N ARG A 55 20.80 31.08 -37.83
CA ARG A 55 21.07 30.41 -36.54
C ARG A 55 20.15 30.88 -35.40
N MET A 56 19.66 32.11 -35.46
CA MET A 56 18.74 32.67 -34.46
C MET A 56 17.33 32.06 -34.60
N LEU A 57 16.90 31.78 -35.84
CA LEU A 57 15.65 31.09 -36.15
C LEU A 57 15.63 29.63 -35.65
N PHE A 58 16.75 28.91 -35.74
CA PHE A 58 16.85 27.53 -35.22
C PHE A 58 16.79 27.47 -33.67
N LEU A 59 17.46 28.40 -32.97
CA LEU A 59 17.36 28.48 -31.50
C LEU A 59 15.97 28.91 -31.04
N PHE A 60 15.33 29.85 -31.74
CA PHE A 60 13.94 30.23 -31.48
C PHE A 60 12.96 29.09 -31.75
N ALA A 61 13.16 28.30 -32.82
CA ALA A 61 12.31 27.15 -33.12
C ALA A 61 12.45 26.03 -32.07
N ILE A 62 13.65 25.76 -31.56
CA ILE A 62 13.89 24.79 -30.47
C ILE A 62 13.27 25.28 -29.16
N LEU A 63 13.40 26.57 -28.83
CA LEU A 63 12.75 27.19 -27.68
C LEU A 63 11.22 27.11 -27.81
N LEU A 64 10.65 27.47 -28.96
CA LEU A 64 9.20 27.42 -29.22
C LEU A 64 8.64 25.99 -29.20
N LEU A 65 9.36 25.01 -29.75
CA LEU A 65 9.02 23.59 -29.64
C LEU A 65 9.10 23.11 -28.18
N GLY A 66 10.10 23.55 -27.43
CA GLY A 66 10.20 23.31 -25.99
C GLY A 66 9.02 23.90 -25.21
N PHE A 67 8.64 25.14 -25.50
CA PHE A 67 7.48 25.81 -24.89
C PHE A 67 6.15 25.14 -25.26
N GLN A 68 5.96 24.70 -26.51
CA GLN A 68 4.75 24.01 -26.94
C GLN A 68 4.62 22.62 -26.32
N VAL A 69 5.71 21.85 -26.23
CA VAL A 69 5.72 20.54 -25.57
C VAL A 69 5.44 20.69 -24.06
N GLN A 70 6.02 21.71 -23.42
CA GLN A 70 5.80 21.97 -21.99
C GLN A 70 4.38 22.49 -21.70
N GLY A 71 3.80 23.30 -22.59
CA GLY A 71 2.41 23.77 -22.50
C GLY A 71 1.38 22.65 -22.68
N ASN A 72 1.57 21.74 -23.63
CA ASN A 72 0.67 20.62 -23.87
C ASN A 72 0.74 19.56 -22.76
N ALA A 73 1.93 19.25 -22.25
CA ALA A 73 2.08 18.33 -21.11
C ALA A 73 1.42 18.87 -19.83
N SER A 74 1.53 20.17 -19.58
CA SER A 74 0.83 20.86 -18.48
C SER A 74 -0.69 20.78 -18.62
N SER A 75 -1.22 21.06 -19.82
CA SER A 75 -2.66 20.97 -20.12
C SER A 75 -3.24 19.55 -19.94
N ALA A 76 -2.54 18.53 -20.43
CA ALA A 76 -2.97 17.14 -20.30
C ALA A 76 -3.02 16.69 -18.82
N LEU A 77 -2.00 17.03 -18.02
CA LEU A 77 -1.98 16.70 -16.59
C LEU A 77 -3.05 17.45 -15.81
N ASN A 78 -3.47 18.65 -16.23
CA ASN A 78 -4.58 19.37 -15.62
C ASN A 78 -5.90 18.61 -15.78
N LYS A 79 -6.21 18.09 -16.98
CA LYS A 79 -7.42 17.27 -17.17
C LYS A 79 -7.41 16.02 -16.29
N VAL A 80 -6.29 15.31 -16.26
CA VAL A 80 -6.14 14.09 -15.45
C VAL A 80 -6.25 14.39 -13.94
N TRP A 81 -5.80 15.57 -13.50
CA TRP A 81 -6.01 16.05 -12.13
C TRP A 81 -7.47 16.10 -11.74
N GLU A 82 -8.27 16.78 -12.57
CA GLU A 82 -9.66 17.09 -12.27
C GLU A 82 -10.47 15.80 -12.26
N GLU A 83 -10.23 14.92 -13.24
CA GLU A 83 -10.82 13.58 -13.27
C GLU A 83 -10.44 12.75 -12.04
N TRP A 84 -9.17 12.79 -11.62
CA TRP A 84 -8.69 12.07 -10.44
C TRP A 84 -9.32 12.61 -9.14
N LYS A 85 -9.40 13.94 -8.98
CA LYS A 85 -10.05 14.57 -7.83
C LYS A 85 -11.52 14.18 -7.73
N VAL A 86 -12.25 14.22 -8.86
CA VAL A 86 -13.66 13.82 -8.91
C VAL A 86 -13.79 12.33 -8.55
N LYS A 87 -12.96 11.46 -9.13
CA LYS A 87 -12.98 10.01 -8.87
C LYS A 87 -12.79 9.68 -7.39
N HIS A 88 -11.89 10.39 -6.70
CA HIS A 88 -11.54 10.14 -5.30
C HIS A 88 -12.17 11.13 -4.33
N SER A 89 -13.17 11.92 -4.79
CA SER A 89 -13.90 12.91 -3.99
C SER A 89 -13.00 13.89 -3.23
N LYS A 90 -11.91 14.34 -3.86
CA LYS A 90 -10.92 15.23 -3.24
C LYS A 90 -11.41 16.66 -3.23
N ARG A 91 -11.29 17.30 -2.06
CA ARG A 91 -11.58 18.71 -1.80
C ARG A 91 -10.41 19.28 -1.00
N TYR A 92 -10.08 20.54 -1.25
CA TYR A 92 -8.96 21.24 -0.63
C TYR A 92 -9.46 22.58 -0.11
N ASP A 93 -9.00 22.98 1.07
CA ASP A 93 -9.55 24.12 1.80
C ASP A 93 -9.13 25.45 1.18
N ASN A 94 -7.94 25.49 0.58
CA ASN A 94 -7.39 26.69 -0.03
C ASN A 94 -6.42 26.39 -1.18
N GLN A 95 -6.04 27.45 -1.90
CA GLN A 95 -5.15 27.36 -3.06
C GLN A 95 -3.77 26.81 -2.69
N THR A 96 -3.23 27.17 -1.53
CA THR A 96 -1.91 26.69 -1.07
C THR A 96 -1.91 25.19 -0.87
N GLU A 97 -2.96 24.64 -0.22
CA GLU A 97 -3.13 23.20 -0.08
C GLU A 97 -3.28 22.53 -1.46
N MET A 98 -4.11 23.08 -2.35
CA MET A 98 -4.30 22.53 -3.69
C MET A 98 -2.98 22.44 -4.47
N VAL A 99 -2.14 23.47 -4.40
CA VAL A 99 -0.82 23.51 -5.06
C VAL A 99 0.11 22.45 -4.48
N HIS A 100 0.15 22.30 -3.16
CA HIS A 100 0.93 21.25 -2.47
C HIS A 100 0.46 19.84 -2.86
N ARG A 101 -0.85 19.59 -2.78
CA ARG A 101 -1.50 18.31 -3.14
C ARG A 101 -1.26 17.95 -4.60
N ARG A 102 -1.34 18.95 -5.48
CA ARG A 102 -1.03 18.80 -6.91
C ARG A 102 0.43 18.43 -7.13
N ALA A 103 1.37 19.06 -6.44
CA ALA A 103 2.79 18.75 -6.56
C ALA A 103 3.10 17.30 -6.12
N ALA A 104 2.56 16.87 -4.99
CA ALA A 104 2.66 15.48 -4.52
C ALA A 104 2.05 14.49 -5.54
N TRP A 105 0.88 14.84 -6.09
CA TRP A 105 0.22 14.04 -7.12
C TRP A 105 1.04 13.90 -8.41
N GLU A 106 1.60 14.99 -8.93
CA GLU A 106 2.46 14.92 -10.11
C GLU A 106 3.74 14.12 -9.86
N HIS A 107 4.30 14.21 -8.66
CA HIS A 107 5.43 13.35 -8.27
C HIS A 107 5.05 11.87 -8.35
N ASN A 108 3.90 11.50 -7.77
CA ASN A 108 3.38 10.15 -7.80
C ASN A 108 2.98 9.68 -9.22
N VAL A 109 2.51 10.57 -10.09
CA VAL A 109 2.28 10.26 -11.52
C VAL A 109 3.57 9.79 -12.20
N ARG A 110 4.67 10.51 -12.01
CA ARG A 110 5.98 10.14 -12.59
C ARG A 110 6.45 8.79 -12.05
N LEU A 111 6.24 8.53 -10.77
CA LEU A 111 6.58 7.26 -10.12
C LEU A 111 5.76 6.10 -10.73
N VAL A 112 4.44 6.25 -10.79
CA VAL A 112 3.53 5.22 -11.34
C VAL A 112 3.86 4.91 -12.79
N LEU A 113 4.07 5.94 -13.62
CA LEU A 113 4.41 5.75 -15.03
C LEU A 113 5.73 5.01 -15.21
N ARG A 114 6.78 5.42 -14.50
CA ARG A 114 8.09 4.77 -14.57
C ARG A 114 8.02 3.31 -14.14
N HIS A 115 7.42 3.06 -12.98
CA HIS A 115 7.28 1.71 -12.44
C HIS A 115 6.48 0.80 -13.38
N ASN A 116 5.36 1.28 -13.92
CA ASN A 116 4.52 0.47 -14.80
C ASN A 116 5.17 0.22 -16.17
N LEU A 117 6.02 1.14 -16.66
CA LEU A 117 6.86 0.89 -17.83
C LEU A 117 7.85 -0.25 -17.55
N GLU A 118 8.53 -0.21 -16.40
CA GLU A 118 9.45 -1.28 -15.97
C GLU A 118 8.72 -2.61 -15.75
N ALA A 119 7.51 -2.60 -15.19
CA ALA A 119 6.67 -3.77 -15.03
C ALA A 119 6.29 -4.38 -16.39
N SER A 120 5.95 -3.54 -17.39
CA SER A 120 5.65 -4.02 -18.75
C SER A 120 6.87 -4.63 -19.45
N ALA A 121 8.08 -4.24 -19.04
CA ALA A 121 9.34 -4.85 -19.47
C ALA A 121 9.75 -6.07 -18.61
N GLY A 122 8.88 -6.57 -17.73
CA GLY A 122 9.13 -7.75 -16.90
C GLY A 122 10.05 -7.52 -15.70
N LYS A 123 10.41 -6.28 -15.37
CA LYS A 123 11.30 -5.99 -14.22
C LYS A 123 10.60 -6.11 -12.87
N HIS A 124 9.27 -5.91 -12.84
CA HIS A 124 8.45 -5.98 -11.63
C HIS A 124 7.28 -6.93 -11.82
N GLY A 125 6.94 -7.69 -10.78
CA GLY A 125 5.78 -8.60 -10.76
C GLY A 125 4.44 -7.94 -10.45
N PHE A 126 4.41 -6.61 -10.29
CA PHE A 126 3.24 -5.84 -9.88
C PHE A 126 3.16 -4.49 -10.57
N THR A 127 2.02 -3.82 -10.43
CA THR A 127 1.76 -2.49 -10.97
C THR A 127 1.28 -1.54 -9.88
N LEU A 128 1.45 -0.24 -10.15
CA LEU A 128 0.97 0.84 -9.31
C LEU A 128 -0.19 1.58 -9.97
N GLU A 129 -0.94 2.35 -9.19
CA GLU A 129 -1.94 3.28 -9.70
C GLU A 129 -2.06 4.54 -8.87
N LEU A 130 -2.68 5.56 -9.48
CA LEU A 130 -3.08 6.78 -8.78
C LEU A 130 -4.37 6.52 -8.00
N ASN A 131 -4.24 5.80 -6.89
CA ASN A 131 -5.32 5.56 -5.93
C ASN A 131 -5.61 6.85 -5.12
N HIS A 132 -6.45 6.74 -4.09
CA HIS A 132 -6.89 7.88 -3.27
C HIS A 132 -5.77 8.52 -2.43
N LEU A 133 -4.60 7.88 -2.32
CA LEU A 133 -3.42 8.39 -1.60
C LEU A 133 -2.45 9.15 -2.52
N ALA A 134 -2.76 9.25 -3.82
CA ALA A 134 -1.82 9.78 -4.80
C ALA A 134 -1.46 11.26 -4.61
N ASP A 135 -2.25 12.06 -3.88
CA ASP A 135 -1.92 13.45 -3.53
C ASP A 135 -1.21 13.60 -2.17
N MET A 136 -0.72 12.51 -1.59
CA MET A 136 0.05 12.51 -0.35
C MET A 136 1.51 12.16 -0.61
N THR A 137 2.41 12.75 0.18
CA THR A 137 3.80 12.30 0.20
C THR A 137 3.93 10.98 0.96
N ALA A 138 5.05 10.28 0.79
CA ALA A 138 5.29 9.05 1.55
C ALA A 138 5.35 9.32 3.04
N GLU A 139 5.93 10.44 3.45
CA GLU A 139 6.03 10.90 4.83
C GLU A 139 4.64 11.14 5.42
N GLU A 140 3.74 11.81 4.69
CA GLU A 140 2.36 12.05 5.16
C GLU A 140 1.58 10.74 5.37
N VAL A 141 1.69 9.77 4.44
CA VAL A 141 1.04 8.46 4.59
C VAL A 141 1.62 7.71 5.80
N ASN A 142 2.95 7.73 5.94
CA ASN A 142 3.64 7.09 7.06
C ASN A 142 3.30 7.70 8.42
N GLU A 143 3.14 9.02 8.50
CA GLU A 143 2.83 9.70 9.74
C GLU A 143 1.36 9.52 10.15
N LYS A 144 0.45 9.55 9.17
CA LYS A 144 -1.01 9.61 9.42
C LYS A 144 -1.69 8.24 9.40
N MET A 145 -1.16 7.27 8.66
CA MET A 145 -1.82 5.98 8.41
C MET A 145 -0.99 4.77 8.88
N ASN A 146 0.33 4.92 8.94
CA ASN A 146 1.18 3.96 9.67
C ASN A 146 1.36 4.48 11.09
N ASN A 147 1.52 3.59 12.06
CA ASN A 147 1.85 3.91 13.47
C ASN A 147 1.80 2.65 14.36
N LEU A 148 2.08 1.47 13.79
CA LEU A 148 2.32 0.29 14.61
C LEU A 148 3.54 0.57 15.48
N LYS A 149 3.37 0.41 16.78
CA LYS A 149 4.47 0.33 17.72
C LYS A 149 4.80 -1.16 17.88
N VAL A 150 6.08 -1.48 17.89
CA VAL A 150 6.57 -2.86 18.04
C VAL A 150 7.21 -2.95 19.41
N GLU A 151 6.79 -3.95 20.19
CA GLU A 151 7.42 -4.20 21.49
C GLU A 151 8.83 -4.73 21.28
N GLU A 152 9.76 -4.34 22.16
CA GLU A 152 11.05 -5.02 22.22
C GLU A 152 10.80 -6.49 22.49
N TRP A 153 11.52 -7.35 21.76
CA TRP A 153 11.32 -8.78 21.84
C TRP A 153 11.65 -9.27 23.24
N VAL A 154 10.62 -9.60 24.01
CA VAL A 154 10.78 -10.38 25.23
C VAL A 154 10.76 -11.84 24.79
N PRO A 155 11.76 -12.67 25.15
CA PRO A 155 11.74 -14.11 24.93
C PRO A 155 10.61 -14.76 25.74
N VAL A 156 9.36 -14.56 25.33
CA VAL A 156 8.22 -15.25 25.92
C VAL A 156 8.18 -16.64 25.29
N ARG A 157 9.04 -17.53 25.78
CA ARG A 157 8.78 -18.97 25.71
C ARG A 157 7.63 -19.27 26.66
N ASN A 158 6.40 -18.98 26.27
CA ASN A 158 5.24 -19.53 26.96
C ASN A 158 4.24 -20.08 25.95
N GLY A 159 4.04 -21.40 26.05
CA GLY A 159 2.87 -22.08 25.52
C GLY A 159 2.93 -22.38 24.03
N THR A 160 3.72 -23.42 23.70
CA THR A 160 3.36 -24.45 22.70
C THR A 160 2.60 -23.91 21.49
N PHE A 161 3.33 -23.45 20.45
CA PHE A 161 2.93 -23.91 19.13
C PHE A 161 3.08 -25.42 19.23
N GLU A 162 1.99 -26.12 19.56
CA GLU A 162 1.95 -27.56 19.43
C GLU A 162 2.14 -27.79 17.94
N ASP A 163 3.36 -28.12 17.56
CA ASP A 163 3.66 -28.76 16.31
C ASP A 163 2.84 -30.05 16.26
N LYS A 164 1.55 -29.94 15.92
CA LYS A 164 0.79 -31.07 15.41
C LYS A 164 1.40 -31.39 14.06
N LEU A 165 2.51 -32.12 14.09
CA LEU A 165 3.31 -32.56 12.95
C LEU A 165 2.51 -33.46 11.98
N ASP A 166 1.32 -33.93 12.37
CA ASP A 166 0.61 -35.00 11.65
C ASP A 166 -0.43 -34.56 10.60
N SER A 167 -0.65 -33.25 10.38
CA SER A 167 -1.54 -32.80 9.31
C SER A 167 -0.77 -32.09 8.20
N GLU A 168 -0.85 -32.63 6.99
CA GLU A 168 -0.33 -32.02 5.76
C GLU A 168 -0.85 -30.58 5.63
N ILE A 169 0.08 -29.62 5.47
CA ILE A 169 -0.27 -28.20 5.33
C ILE A 169 -0.72 -27.99 3.88
N PRO A 170 -1.94 -27.49 3.62
CA PRO A 170 -2.42 -27.26 2.26
C PRO A 170 -1.50 -26.29 1.51
N GLN A 171 -1.32 -26.51 0.21
CA GLN A 171 -0.45 -25.67 -0.63
C GLN A 171 -0.95 -24.22 -0.75
N SER A 172 -2.26 -24.01 -0.64
CA SER A 172 -2.88 -22.70 -0.66
C SER A 172 -4.05 -22.61 0.30
N VAL A 173 -4.20 -21.45 0.94
CA VAL A 173 -5.31 -21.13 1.84
C VAL A 173 -5.85 -19.75 1.48
N ASP A 174 -7.17 -19.60 1.47
CA ASP A 174 -7.84 -18.31 1.32
C ASP A 174 -9.06 -18.25 2.25
N TRP A 175 -8.87 -17.71 3.44
CA TRP A 175 -9.91 -17.66 4.48
C TRP A 175 -11.12 -16.80 4.10
N ARG A 176 -11.02 -15.97 3.06
CA ARG A 176 -12.18 -15.24 2.51
C ARG A 176 -13.23 -16.22 1.98
N LYS A 177 -12.79 -17.31 1.33
CA LYS A 177 -13.67 -18.35 0.77
C LYS A 177 -14.40 -19.18 1.84
N HIS A 178 -13.90 -19.14 3.08
CA HIS A 178 -14.48 -19.84 4.22
C HIS A 178 -15.24 -18.90 5.17
N GLY A 179 -15.35 -17.61 4.81
CA GLY A 179 -16.10 -16.63 5.60
C GLY A 179 -15.44 -16.24 6.93
N LEU A 180 -14.12 -16.44 7.08
CA LEU A 180 -13.36 -16.06 8.28
C LEU A 180 -12.80 -14.63 8.22
N VAL A 181 -13.13 -13.88 7.17
CA VAL A 181 -12.56 -12.55 6.90
C VAL A 181 -13.70 -11.56 6.70
N SER A 182 -13.81 -10.58 7.60
CA SER A 182 -14.79 -9.48 7.48
C SER A 182 -14.49 -8.59 6.25
N PRO A 183 -15.44 -7.74 5.82
CA PRO A 183 -15.17 -6.74 4.78
C PRO A 183 -13.93 -5.89 5.07
N VAL A 184 -13.29 -5.38 4.01
CA VAL A 184 -12.18 -4.42 4.15
C VAL A 184 -12.72 -3.13 4.71
N GLN A 185 -12.09 -2.64 5.78
CA GLN A 185 -12.42 -1.38 6.43
C GLN A 185 -11.41 -0.29 6.05
N ASN A 186 -11.68 0.97 6.42
CA ASN A 186 -10.80 2.10 6.16
C ASN A 186 -10.50 2.86 7.46
N GLN A 187 -9.23 2.84 7.88
CA GLN A 187 -8.78 3.52 9.09
C GLN A 187 -8.75 5.07 8.94
N GLY A 188 -8.72 5.58 7.70
CA GLY A 188 -8.54 7.01 7.42
C GLY A 188 -7.19 7.53 7.89
N TYR A 189 -7.13 8.82 8.23
CA TYR A 189 -5.90 9.49 8.71
C TYR A 189 -5.70 9.34 10.22
N CYS A 190 -5.90 8.12 10.72
CA CYS A 190 -5.66 7.74 12.11
C CYS A 190 -4.73 6.54 12.11
N GLY A 191 -3.66 6.58 12.93
CA GLY A 191 -2.67 5.54 13.08
C GLY A 191 -3.16 4.30 13.85
N SER A 192 -4.30 3.74 13.45
CA SER A 192 -5.04 2.69 14.15
C SER A 192 -4.94 1.30 13.49
N CYS A 193 -4.05 1.11 12.52
CA CYS A 193 -3.81 -0.17 11.85
C CYS A 193 -3.66 -1.36 12.81
N TRP A 194 -3.02 -1.14 13.95
CA TRP A 194 -2.86 -2.12 15.04
C TRP A 194 -4.21 -2.66 15.55
N ALA A 195 -5.23 -1.81 15.67
CA ALA A 195 -6.57 -2.21 16.09
C ALA A 195 -7.25 -3.06 15.02
N PHE A 196 -7.22 -2.62 13.76
CA PHE A 196 -7.82 -3.34 12.63
C PHE A 196 -7.18 -4.73 12.43
N SER A 197 -5.85 -4.82 12.49
CA SER A 197 -5.13 -6.10 12.38
C SER A 197 -5.49 -7.04 13.53
N SER A 198 -5.48 -6.55 14.77
CA SER A 198 -5.79 -7.34 15.96
C SER A 198 -7.21 -7.92 15.91
N LEU A 199 -8.19 -7.06 15.58
CA LEU A 199 -9.59 -7.45 15.50
C LEU A 199 -9.87 -8.36 14.31
N GLY A 200 -9.22 -8.14 13.16
CA GLY A 200 -9.38 -9.02 12.00
C GLY A 200 -8.98 -10.47 12.29
N ALA A 201 -7.93 -10.71 13.09
CA ALA A 201 -7.57 -12.06 13.53
C ALA A 201 -8.59 -12.62 14.54
N LEU A 202 -9.08 -11.77 15.45
CA LEU A 202 -10.08 -12.17 16.44
C LEU A 202 -11.44 -12.50 15.81
N GLU A 203 -11.89 -11.73 14.83
CA GLU A 203 -13.09 -11.98 14.03
C GLU A 203 -13.03 -13.37 13.38
N GLY A 204 -11.87 -13.75 12.85
CA GLY A 204 -11.62 -15.09 12.30
C GLY A 204 -11.81 -16.18 13.35
N GLN A 205 -11.26 -16.01 14.56
CA GLN A 205 -11.45 -16.97 15.66
C GLN A 205 -12.91 -17.03 16.13
N MET A 206 -13.55 -15.88 16.30
CA MET A 206 -14.96 -15.79 16.68
C MET A 206 -15.85 -16.51 15.66
N LYS A 207 -15.61 -16.31 14.36
CA LYS A 207 -16.32 -17.05 13.30
C LYS A 207 -16.12 -18.55 13.40
N ARG A 208 -14.88 -19.02 13.61
CA ARG A 208 -14.60 -20.46 13.77
C ARG A 208 -15.35 -21.08 14.95
N LYS A 209 -15.46 -20.34 16.05
CA LYS A 209 -16.09 -20.82 17.29
C LYS A 209 -17.61 -20.75 17.26
N THR A 210 -18.18 -19.66 16.76
CA THR A 210 -19.62 -19.37 16.87
C THR A 210 -20.38 -19.66 15.58
N GLY A 211 -19.69 -19.76 14.44
CA GLY A 211 -20.31 -19.84 13.13
C GLY A 211 -20.76 -18.48 12.57
N PHE A 212 -20.65 -17.38 13.32
CA PHE A 212 -21.05 -16.03 12.88
C PHE A 212 -19.86 -15.10 12.73
N LEU A 213 -19.82 -14.36 11.62
CA LEU A 213 -18.80 -13.35 11.37
C LEU A 213 -19.38 -11.98 11.73
N VAL A 214 -18.95 -11.43 12.86
CA VAL A 214 -19.39 -10.11 13.34
C VAL A 214 -18.18 -9.19 13.32
N PRO A 215 -18.19 -8.10 12.53
CA PRO A 215 -17.13 -7.09 12.60
C PRO A 215 -17.02 -6.50 14.01
N LEU A 216 -15.81 -6.45 14.54
CA LEU A 216 -15.52 -5.94 15.89
C LEU A 216 -15.05 -4.49 15.81
N SER A 217 -15.29 -3.71 16.88
CA SER A 217 -15.08 -2.27 16.92
C SER A 217 -13.61 -1.87 17.10
N PRO A 218 -12.94 -1.29 16.08
CA PRO A 218 -11.62 -0.70 16.25
C PRO A 218 -11.68 0.54 17.15
N GLN A 219 -12.82 1.26 17.17
CA GLN A 219 -13.04 2.42 18.03
C GLN A 219 -12.96 2.07 19.51
N ASN A 220 -13.54 0.93 19.89
CA ASN A 220 -13.46 0.43 21.25
C ASN A 220 -11.99 0.24 21.68
N LEU A 221 -11.14 -0.35 20.83
CA LEU A 221 -9.71 -0.45 21.13
C LEU A 221 -9.04 0.92 21.19
N LEU A 222 -9.35 1.79 20.23
CA LEU A 222 -8.78 3.14 20.12
C LEU A 222 -8.99 3.96 21.40
N ASP A 223 -10.19 3.87 21.97
CA ASP A 223 -10.62 4.69 23.11
C ASP A 223 -10.27 4.04 24.46
N CYS A 224 -10.35 2.72 24.57
CA CYS A 224 -10.33 2.02 25.85
C CYS A 224 -9.00 1.33 26.20
N SER A 225 -8.13 1.02 25.22
CA SER A 225 -6.88 0.27 25.48
C SER A 225 -5.70 1.16 25.86
N THR A 226 -5.95 2.44 26.20
CA THR A 226 -4.90 3.40 26.53
C THR A 226 -4.14 3.04 27.81
N SER A 227 -4.84 2.54 28.83
CA SER A 227 -4.26 2.02 30.07
C SER A 227 -3.38 0.79 29.86
N ASP A 228 -3.56 0.06 28.75
CA ASP A 228 -2.77 -1.11 28.38
C ASP A 228 -1.55 -0.73 27.52
N GLY A 229 -1.37 0.56 27.25
CA GLY A 229 -0.20 1.13 26.58
C GLY A 229 -0.38 1.49 25.11
N ASN A 230 -1.59 1.38 24.56
CA ASN A 230 -1.91 1.90 23.22
C ASN A 230 -2.15 3.42 23.29
N LEU A 231 -2.03 4.11 22.15
CA LEU A 231 -2.02 5.58 22.08
C LEU A 231 -3.07 6.12 21.10
N GLY A 232 -4.17 5.39 20.88
CA GLY A 232 -5.21 5.75 19.95
C GLY A 232 -4.66 5.96 18.53
N CYS A 233 -4.96 7.11 17.92
CA CYS A 233 -4.47 7.45 16.58
C CYS A 233 -2.96 7.74 16.51
N ARG A 234 -2.26 7.89 17.64
CA ARG A 234 -0.80 8.04 17.68
C ARG A 234 -0.04 6.71 17.62
N GLY A 235 -0.78 5.60 17.50
CA GLY A 235 -0.24 4.26 17.36
C GLY A 235 -0.55 3.34 18.53
N GLY A 236 -0.16 2.08 18.37
CA GLY A 236 -0.45 1.04 19.34
C GLY A 236 0.18 -0.29 18.91
N TYR A 237 -0.11 -1.33 19.69
CA TYR A 237 0.52 -2.63 19.62
C TYR A 237 -0.56 -3.72 19.47
N ILE A 238 -0.26 -4.75 18.69
CA ILE A 238 -1.18 -5.88 18.48
C ILE A 238 -1.39 -6.65 19.79
N SER A 239 -0.30 -7.00 20.48
CA SER A 239 -0.32 -7.71 21.77
C SER A 239 -1.10 -6.97 22.86
N LYS A 240 -0.87 -5.66 23.03
CA LYS A 240 -1.58 -4.84 24.02
C LYS A 240 -3.07 -4.70 23.73
N SER A 241 -3.46 -4.80 22.45
CA SER A 241 -4.88 -4.90 22.09
C SER A 241 -5.51 -6.15 22.67
N TYR A 242 -4.84 -7.30 22.60
CA TYR A 242 -5.33 -8.53 23.21
C TYR A 242 -5.29 -8.49 24.74
N ASN A 243 -4.24 -7.91 25.35
CA ASN A 243 -4.22 -7.67 26.80
C ASN A 243 -5.46 -6.89 27.28
N TYR A 244 -5.81 -5.82 26.58
CA TYR A 244 -7.03 -5.06 26.85
C TYR A 244 -8.27 -5.96 26.75
N ILE A 245 -8.46 -6.70 25.65
CA ILE A 245 -9.66 -7.53 25.44
C ILE A 245 -9.79 -8.61 26.54
N ILE A 246 -8.67 -9.23 26.92
CA ILE A 246 -8.62 -10.22 28.00
C ILE A 246 -9.02 -9.57 29.33
N ARG A 247 -8.36 -8.47 29.72
CA ARG A 247 -8.61 -7.75 30.97
C ARG A 247 -10.03 -7.20 31.06
N ASN A 248 -10.53 -6.64 29.95
CA ASN A 248 -11.87 -6.06 29.84
C ASN A 248 -12.96 -7.14 29.81
N GLY A 249 -12.60 -8.38 29.48
CA GLY A 249 -13.55 -9.49 29.32
C GLY A 249 -14.34 -9.43 28.00
N GLY A 250 -13.91 -8.63 27.02
CA GLY A 250 -14.54 -8.55 25.71
C GLY A 250 -14.27 -7.27 24.93
N VAL A 251 -14.83 -7.21 23.73
CA VAL A 251 -14.80 -6.05 22.82
C VAL A 251 -16.15 -5.94 22.11
N ASP A 252 -16.58 -4.70 21.85
CA ASP A 252 -17.86 -4.41 21.20
C ASP A 252 -17.84 -4.71 19.70
N SER A 253 -19.02 -4.89 19.12
CA SER A 253 -19.21 -4.93 17.65
C SER A 253 -19.04 -3.55 17.03
N GLU A 254 -18.60 -3.51 15.77
CA GLU A 254 -18.54 -2.28 14.97
C GLU A 254 -19.91 -1.61 14.85
N SER A 255 -21.00 -2.37 14.73
CA SER A 255 -22.34 -1.80 14.66
C SER A 255 -22.81 -1.13 15.96
N PHE A 256 -22.29 -1.56 17.11
CA PHE A 256 -22.65 -0.99 18.41
C PHE A 256 -21.74 0.18 18.79
N TYR A 257 -20.46 0.10 18.43
CA TYR A 257 -19.46 1.13 18.69
C TYR A 257 -18.72 1.46 17.39
N PRO A 258 -19.32 2.30 16.51
CA PRO A 258 -18.77 2.57 15.18
C PRO A 258 -17.43 3.30 15.20
N TYR A 259 -16.65 3.09 14.14
CA TYR A 259 -15.38 3.78 13.94
C TYR A 259 -15.54 5.25 13.55
N GLU A 260 -14.92 6.13 14.34
CA GLU A 260 -15.06 7.60 14.23
C GLU A 260 -13.79 8.26 13.70
N HIS A 261 -12.77 7.47 13.33
CA HIS A 261 -11.48 7.95 12.79
C HIS A 261 -10.67 8.87 13.72
N GLN A 262 -11.05 8.96 14.99
CA GLN A 262 -10.37 9.79 15.99
C GLN A 262 -10.51 9.17 17.38
N LYS A 263 -9.54 9.44 18.27
CA LYS A 263 -9.61 8.98 19.67
C LYS A 263 -10.67 9.79 20.42
N GLY A 264 -11.63 9.10 21.03
CA GLY A 264 -12.66 9.63 21.90
C GLY A 264 -12.51 9.18 23.36
N GLU A 265 -13.59 9.28 24.12
CA GLU A 265 -13.68 8.68 25.46
C GLU A 265 -14.08 7.21 25.35
N CYS A 266 -13.64 6.38 26.30
CA CYS A 266 -13.99 4.96 26.31
C CYS A 266 -15.48 4.77 26.63
N ARG A 267 -16.22 4.15 25.70
CA ARG A 267 -17.67 3.90 25.81
C ARG A 267 -18.04 2.42 25.77
N TYR A 268 -17.12 1.53 26.16
CA TYR A 268 -17.36 0.09 26.16
C TYR A 268 -18.63 -0.27 26.94
N SER A 269 -19.44 -1.17 26.40
CA SER A 269 -20.63 -1.68 27.08
C SER A 269 -20.76 -3.18 26.94
N VAL A 270 -21.02 -3.90 28.04
CA VAL A 270 -21.30 -5.35 28.00
C VAL A 270 -22.45 -5.70 27.06
N LYS A 271 -23.40 -4.77 26.82
CA LYS A 271 -24.50 -4.94 25.85
C LYS A 271 -24.02 -5.01 24.39
N GLY A 272 -22.91 -4.36 24.06
CA GLY A 272 -22.30 -4.33 22.73
C GLY A 272 -21.31 -5.46 22.46
N LYS A 273 -20.95 -6.25 23.50
CA LYS A 273 -19.92 -7.27 23.44
C LYS A 273 -20.19 -8.27 22.32
N ALA A 274 -19.24 -8.38 21.40
CA ALA A 274 -19.31 -9.29 20.26
C ALA A 274 -18.06 -10.16 20.11
N GLY A 275 -16.97 -9.85 20.81
CA GLY A 275 -15.75 -10.65 20.82
C GLY A 275 -15.18 -10.81 22.24
N TYR A 276 -14.38 -11.85 22.45
CA TYR A 276 -13.60 -12.05 23.66
C TYR A 276 -12.31 -12.82 23.31
N CYS A 277 -11.31 -12.74 24.18
CA CYS A 277 -10.02 -13.39 24.00
C CYS A 277 -9.60 -13.91 25.38
N SER A 278 -9.08 -15.14 25.47
CA SER A 278 -8.53 -15.69 26.71
C SER A 278 -7.01 -15.57 26.79
N ARG A 279 -6.33 -15.68 25.64
CA ARG A 279 -4.88 -15.58 25.49
C ARG A 279 -4.50 -15.22 24.05
N PHE A 280 -3.26 -14.87 23.82
CA PHE A 280 -2.70 -14.71 22.48
C PHE A 280 -1.31 -15.34 22.41
N HIS A 281 -0.88 -15.65 21.20
CA HIS A 281 0.40 -16.31 20.93
C HIS A 281 1.20 -15.47 19.95
N ILE A 282 2.47 -15.21 20.27
CA ILE A 282 3.42 -14.54 19.40
C ILE A 282 4.27 -15.62 18.71
N LEU A 283 4.36 -15.58 17.39
CA LEU A 283 5.14 -16.55 16.62
C LEU A 283 6.64 -16.23 16.67
N PRO A 284 7.52 -17.23 16.42
CA PRO A 284 8.95 -17.01 16.27
C PRO A 284 9.26 -15.94 15.20
N GLN A 285 10.16 -15.03 15.54
CA GLN A 285 10.52 -13.91 14.67
C GLN A 285 11.18 -14.40 13.37
N GLY A 286 10.64 -13.94 12.24
CA GLY A 286 11.18 -14.20 10.90
C GLY A 286 10.86 -15.59 10.33
N ASP A 287 10.10 -16.41 11.05
CA ASP A 287 9.77 -17.77 10.64
C ASP A 287 8.51 -17.80 9.76
N GLU A 288 8.73 -17.73 8.44
CA GLU A 288 7.66 -17.81 7.44
C GLU A 288 6.96 -19.19 7.40
N GLU A 289 7.65 -20.27 7.78
CA GLU A 289 7.05 -21.61 7.79
C GLU A 289 6.13 -21.79 8.99
N THR A 290 6.52 -21.33 10.18
CA THR A 290 5.63 -21.30 11.35
C THR A 290 4.43 -20.37 11.10
N LEU A 291 4.63 -19.22 10.46
CA LEU A 291 3.52 -18.36 10.04
C LEU A 291 2.57 -19.10 9.08
N LYS A 292 3.10 -19.84 8.10
CA LYS A 292 2.29 -20.59 7.12
C LYS A 292 1.47 -21.68 7.80
N ALA A 293 2.10 -22.47 8.67
CA ALA A 293 1.46 -23.50 9.45
C ALA A 293 0.36 -22.92 10.35
N THR A 294 0.62 -21.77 10.99
CA THR A 294 -0.36 -21.06 11.81
C THR A 294 -1.55 -20.60 10.98
N VAL A 295 -1.30 -19.96 9.83
CA VAL A 295 -2.38 -19.50 8.95
C VAL A 295 -3.25 -20.67 8.48
N ALA A 296 -2.64 -21.81 8.17
CA ALA A 296 -3.36 -23.01 7.73
C ALA A 296 -4.23 -23.65 8.82
N ARG A 297 -3.70 -23.74 10.05
CA ARG A 297 -4.32 -24.51 11.15
C ARG A 297 -5.24 -23.66 12.03
N VAL A 298 -4.90 -22.38 12.19
CA VAL A 298 -5.54 -21.48 13.16
C VAL A 298 -6.51 -20.51 12.49
N GLY A 299 -6.18 -19.96 11.32
CA GLY A 299 -6.99 -18.92 10.67
C GLY A 299 -6.17 -17.68 10.31
N PRO A 300 -6.82 -16.53 10.09
CA PRO A 300 -6.14 -15.27 9.87
C PRO A 300 -5.20 -14.88 11.02
N VAL A 301 -4.02 -14.33 10.70
CA VAL A 301 -2.97 -13.96 11.67
C VAL A 301 -2.63 -12.48 11.52
N ALA A 302 -2.61 -11.76 12.65
CA ALA A 302 -2.22 -10.35 12.70
C ALA A 302 -0.70 -10.24 12.56
N VAL A 303 -0.20 -9.41 11.64
CA VAL A 303 1.24 -9.27 11.37
C VAL A 303 1.66 -7.82 11.21
N ALA A 304 2.95 -7.57 11.41
CA ALA A 304 3.61 -6.31 11.10
C ALA A 304 4.29 -6.36 9.72
N VAL A 305 4.27 -5.25 8.99
CA VAL A 305 5.03 -5.07 7.74
C VAL A 305 5.65 -3.68 7.68
N ASN A 306 6.71 -3.55 6.89
CA ASN A 306 7.25 -2.27 6.44
C ASN A 306 6.39 -1.77 5.28
N ALA A 307 5.56 -0.77 5.55
CA ALA A 307 4.72 -0.12 4.55
C ALA A 307 5.24 1.28 4.19
N MET A 308 6.53 1.59 4.42
CA MET A 308 7.08 2.95 4.22
C MET A 308 7.20 3.38 2.76
N LEU A 309 7.23 2.42 1.84
CA LEU A 309 7.62 2.67 0.46
C LEU A 309 6.45 3.26 -0.35
N PRO A 310 6.70 4.28 -1.20
CA PRO A 310 5.69 4.80 -2.13
C PRO A 310 5.06 3.72 -3.02
N SER A 311 5.84 2.69 -3.38
CA SER A 311 5.34 1.54 -4.15
C SER A 311 4.31 0.72 -3.38
N PHE A 312 4.38 0.68 -2.04
CA PHE A 312 3.36 0.06 -1.20
C PHE A 312 2.12 0.95 -1.15
N HIS A 313 2.28 2.26 -0.95
CA HIS A 313 1.16 3.21 -0.90
C HIS A 313 0.31 3.19 -2.17
N LEU A 314 0.96 3.07 -3.33
CA LEU A 314 0.31 3.12 -4.65
C LEU A 314 0.10 1.74 -5.29
N TYR A 315 0.30 0.66 -4.54
CA TYR A 315 0.10 -0.70 -5.05
C TYR A 315 -1.31 -0.87 -5.63
N ARG A 316 -1.38 -1.43 -6.84
CA ARG A 316 -2.64 -1.77 -7.53
C ARG A 316 -2.89 -3.27 -7.56
N GLY A 317 -1.88 -4.05 -7.91
CA GLY A 317 -2.05 -5.49 -8.11
C GLY A 317 -0.83 -6.18 -8.68
N GLY A 318 -0.77 -7.51 -8.50
CA GLY A 318 0.35 -8.37 -8.86
C GLY A 318 1.13 -8.86 -7.64
N LEU A 319 2.29 -9.46 -7.85
CA LEU A 319 3.13 -9.95 -6.76
C LEU A 319 4.07 -8.83 -6.29
N TYR A 320 3.80 -8.27 -5.11
CA TYR A 320 4.68 -7.28 -4.50
C TYR A 320 5.97 -7.93 -4.02
N ASN A 321 7.07 -7.66 -4.73
CA ASN A 321 8.39 -8.20 -4.46
C ASN A 321 9.44 -7.09 -4.63
N VAL A 322 9.67 -6.33 -3.58
CA VAL A 322 10.47 -5.10 -3.61
C VAL A 322 11.72 -5.28 -2.74
N PRO A 323 12.93 -5.43 -3.33
CA PRO A 323 14.14 -5.82 -2.59
C PRO A 323 14.54 -4.89 -1.44
N ASN A 324 14.18 -3.59 -1.50
CA ASN A 324 14.45 -2.61 -0.46
C ASN A 324 13.36 -2.52 0.62
N CYS A 325 12.37 -3.42 0.61
CA CYS A 325 11.38 -3.53 1.68
C CYS A 325 12.00 -4.19 2.92
N ASN A 326 12.74 -3.39 3.69
CA ASN A 326 13.60 -3.86 4.77
C ASN A 326 12.78 -4.34 5.98
N PRO A 327 13.00 -5.58 6.47
CA PRO A 327 12.29 -6.14 7.62
C PRO A 327 12.54 -5.45 8.96
N LYS A 328 13.54 -4.56 9.06
CA LYS A 328 13.87 -3.80 10.27
C LYS A 328 12.99 -2.56 10.49
N PHE A 329 12.26 -2.10 9.46
CA PHE A 329 11.45 -0.88 9.51
C PHE A 329 9.95 -1.17 9.45
N ILE A 330 9.52 -2.25 10.12
CA ILE A 330 8.10 -2.56 10.26
C ILE A 330 7.38 -1.43 10.99
N ASN A 331 6.28 -0.93 10.43
CA ASN A 331 5.57 0.26 10.92
C ASN A 331 4.05 0.22 10.72
N HIS A 332 3.54 -0.83 10.06
CA HIS A 332 2.13 -0.99 9.72
C HIS A 332 1.65 -2.39 10.09
N ALA A 333 0.45 -2.48 10.65
CA ALA A 333 -0.16 -3.75 11.00
C ALA A 333 -1.21 -4.14 9.96
N VAL A 334 -1.13 -5.38 9.50
CA VAL A 334 -2.00 -5.96 8.46
C VAL A 334 -2.42 -7.36 8.89
N LEU A 335 -3.31 -8.00 8.12
CA LEU A 335 -3.81 -9.33 8.46
C LEU A 335 -3.47 -10.31 7.34
N VAL A 336 -2.70 -11.36 7.64
CA VAL A 336 -2.51 -12.48 6.72
C VAL A 336 -3.76 -13.34 6.76
N VAL A 337 -4.46 -13.44 5.64
CA VAL A 337 -5.72 -14.20 5.52
C VAL A 337 -5.57 -15.45 4.67
N GLY A 338 -4.35 -15.75 4.24
CA GLY A 338 -4.08 -16.87 3.36
C GLY A 338 -2.71 -16.79 2.70
N TYR A 339 -2.43 -17.78 1.87
CA TYR A 339 -1.21 -17.87 1.08
C TYR A 339 -1.46 -18.76 -0.14
N GLY A 340 -0.56 -18.71 -1.10
CA GLY A 340 -0.58 -19.62 -2.24
C GLY A 340 0.67 -19.47 -3.10
N SER A 341 0.55 -19.93 -4.33
CA SER A 341 1.59 -19.84 -5.35
C SER A 341 0.94 -19.50 -6.70
N SER A 342 1.57 -18.63 -7.48
CA SER A 342 1.11 -18.23 -8.81
C SER A 342 2.30 -18.10 -9.74
N GLY A 343 2.32 -18.86 -10.84
CA GLY A 343 3.45 -18.84 -11.79
C GLY A 343 4.79 -19.21 -11.15
N GLY A 344 4.79 -20.21 -10.25
CA GLY A 344 5.99 -20.64 -9.52
C GLY A 344 6.47 -19.68 -8.42
N GLN A 345 5.71 -18.61 -8.14
CA GLN A 345 6.06 -17.64 -7.10
C GLN A 345 5.07 -17.69 -5.94
N ASP A 346 5.61 -17.86 -4.75
CA ASP A 346 4.88 -17.94 -3.50
C ASP A 346 4.43 -16.56 -3.01
N PHE A 347 3.22 -16.47 -2.46
CA PHE A 347 2.69 -15.24 -1.88
C PHE A 347 1.93 -15.45 -0.58
N TRP A 348 1.94 -14.41 0.24
CA TRP A 348 0.98 -14.14 1.31
C TRP A 348 -0.19 -13.35 0.74
N LEU A 349 -1.41 -13.74 1.10
CA LEU A 349 -2.61 -12.95 0.85
C LEU A 349 -2.90 -12.10 2.07
N VAL A 350 -2.76 -10.78 1.93
CA VAL A 350 -2.77 -9.85 3.05
C VAL A 350 -3.91 -8.85 2.91
N LYS A 351 -4.75 -8.75 3.94
CA LYS A 351 -5.81 -7.73 4.07
C LYS A 351 -5.22 -6.46 4.68
N ASN A 352 -5.46 -5.32 4.04
CA ASN A 352 -5.08 -4.01 4.53
C ASN A 352 -6.31 -3.28 5.14
N SER A 353 -6.08 -2.13 5.78
CA SER A 353 -7.08 -1.28 6.44
C SER A 353 -7.20 0.11 5.78
N TRP A 354 -6.83 0.26 4.51
CA TRP A 354 -6.90 1.52 3.76
C TRP A 354 -8.10 1.58 2.80
N GLY A 355 -9.15 0.82 3.09
CA GLY A 355 -10.34 0.72 2.25
C GLY A 355 -10.15 -0.15 1.01
N SER A 356 -11.28 -0.53 0.41
CA SER A 356 -11.32 -1.42 -0.76
C SER A 356 -10.81 -0.77 -2.05
N ALA A 357 -10.66 0.55 -2.09
CA ALA A 357 -10.13 1.29 -3.23
C ALA A 357 -8.58 1.24 -3.34
N TRP A 358 -7.90 0.65 -2.36
CA TRP A 358 -6.46 0.42 -2.38
C TRP A 358 -6.13 -1.02 -2.79
N GLY A 359 -5.10 -1.23 -3.61
CA GLY A 359 -4.63 -2.57 -3.98
C GLY A 359 -5.69 -3.43 -4.68
N GLU A 360 -5.60 -4.73 -4.44
CA GLU A 360 -6.50 -5.75 -5.02
C GLU A 360 -7.79 -5.82 -4.19
N ALA A 361 -8.64 -4.80 -4.32
CA ALA A 361 -9.87 -4.65 -3.53
C ALA A 361 -9.63 -4.61 -2.01
N GLY A 362 -8.58 -3.92 -1.58
CA GLY A 362 -8.14 -3.80 -0.19
C GLY A 362 -7.11 -4.84 0.25
N TYR A 363 -6.64 -5.68 -0.68
CA TYR A 363 -5.66 -6.73 -0.42
C TYR A 363 -4.35 -6.49 -1.19
N ILE A 364 -3.29 -7.13 -0.71
CA ILE A 364 -1.99 -7.21 -1.40
C ILE A 364 -1.51 -8.66 -1.40
N ARG A 365 -0.90 -9.07 -2.52
CA ARG A 365 -0.12 -10.31 -2.60
C ARG A 365 1.34 -9.97 -2.36
N LEU A 366 1.83 -10.27 -1.16
CA LEU A 366 3.22 -10.05 -0.79
C LEU A 366 4.03 -11.30 -1.08
N ALA A 367 5.21 -11.18 -1.69
CA ALA A 367 6.04 -12.36 -1.96
C ALA A 367 6.42 -13.08 -0.65
N ARG A 368 6.16 -14.39 -0.63
CA ARG A 368 6.45 -15.30 0.48
C ARG A 368 7.73 -16.08 0.18
N ASN A 369 8.43 -16.51 1.22
CA ASN A 369 9.70 -17.25 1.13
C ASN A 369 10.77 -16.41 0.42
N LYS A 370 10.80 -15.11 0.74
CA LYS A 370 11.72 -14.10 0.17
C LYS A 370 12.50 -13.39 1.26
N LYS A 371 13.08 -14.19 2.18
CA LYS A 371 13.90 -13.71 3.30
C LYS A 371 13.12 -12.74 4.20
N ASN A 372 11.89 -13.12 4.59
CA ASN A 372 11.02 -12.29 5.42
C ASN A 372 10.81 -10.88 4.82
N LEU A 373 10.41 -10.84 3.55
CA LEU A 373 10.21 -9.60 2.79
C LEU A 373 9.27 -8.65 3.56
N CYS A 374 9.64 -7.37 3.65
CA CYS A 374 8.94 -6.35 4.43
C CYS A 374 8.78 -6.68 5.93
N GLY A 375 9.41 -7.73 6.44
CA GLY A 375 9.27 -8.14 7.84
C GLY A 375 7.94 -8.81 8.17
N ILE A 376 7.24 -9.39 7.19
CA ILE A 376 5.90 -9.98 7.38
C ILE A 376 5.83 -11.07 8.47
N ALA A 377 6.92 -11.79 8.71
CA ALA A 377 7.05 -12.75 9.80
C ALA A 377 7.84 -12.20 11.00
N SER A 378 8.28 -10.94 10.99
CA SER A 378 9.05 -10.34 12.09
C SER A 378 8.23 -10.20 13.38
N PHE A 379 6.93 -9.96 13.27
CA PHE A 379 6.02 -9.89 14.41
C PHE A 379 4.63 -10.36 13.97
N ALA A 380 4.31 -11.60 14.33
CA ALA A 380 3.05 -12.25 14.00
C ALA A 380 2.37 -12.75 15.28
N VAL A 381 1.08 -12.44 15.42
CA VAL A 381 0.31 -12.72 16.63
C VAL A 381 -1.07 -13.27 16.25
N TYR A 382 -1.55 -14.27 16.98
CA TYR A 382 -2.94 -14.73 16.87
C TYR A 382 -3.60 -14.85 18.24
N PRO A 383 -4.88 -14.48 18.37
CA PRO A 383 -5.65 -14.66 19.60
C PRO A 383 -6.20 -16.08 19.70
N SER A 384 -6.53 -16.51 20.92
CA SER A 384 -7.30 -17.71 21.21
C SER A 384 -8.42 -17.36 22.19
N LEU A 385 -9.59 -17.98 21.99
CA LEU A 385 -10.82 -17.66 22.70
C LEU A 385 -10.85 -18.22 24.12
#